data_AF-A0A6C0JMP7-F1
#
_entry.id   AF-A0A6C0JMP7-F1
#
_cell.length_a   1.000
_cell.length_b   1.000
_cell.length_c   1.000
_cell.angle_alpha   90.00
_cell.angle_beta   90.00
_cell.angle_gamma   90.00
#
_symmetry.space_group_name_H-M   'P 1'
#
loop_
_entity.id
_entity.type
_entity.pdbx_description
1 polymer ?
#
loop_
_entity_poly.entity_id
_entity_poly.type
_entity_poly.pdbx_seq_one_letter_code
_entity_poly.pdbx_strand_id
1 'polypeptide(L)'
;MSEFYDRETMDRILTCDEFVDEQLFMELFEYASDEALDWIYENRAKYSEHIRMFIEPNDFRIPLDKLKTRVVELTDKEWRRIEKEKEQLVEDQFEKDWVKHASTLQDRALCEVDSKLDDSWEKFCSTKEKYTNYIEQPATKKYVSPSFRGKQTSDSRAVELKEAIVLAENEYDLAQKAVENADEFYWNNKRSEYRKTWLPSM
;
A
#
# COMPACT_ATOMS: atom_id res chain seq x y z
N MET A 1 -36.93 -28.67 26.39
CA MET A 1 -37.47 -27.63 25.49
C MET A 1 -37.83 -26.48 26.40
N SER A 2 -37.08 -25.37 26.32
CA SER A 2 -37.35 -24.20 27.15
C SER A 2 -38.50 -23.45 26.48
N GLU A 3 -39.68 -23.49 27.08
CA GLU A 3 -40.81 -22.67 26.66
C GLU A 3 -40.49 -21.23 27.08
N PHE A 4 -39.97 -20.45 26.14
CA PHE A 4 -39.84 -19.01 26.35
C PHE A 4 -41.21 -18.36 26.22
N TYR A 5 -41.49 -17.36 27.05
CA TYR A 5 -42.69 -16.56 26.91
C TYR A 5 -42.58 -15.73 25.63
N ASP A 6 -43.60 -15.82 24.79
CA ASP A 6 -43.73 -14.98 23.61
C ASP A 6 -44.17 -13.56 23.97
N ARG A 7 -44.06 -12.65 23.00
CA ARG A 7 -44.39 -11.24 23.14
C ARG A 7 -45.81 -11.01 23.68
N GLU A 8 -46.79 -11.75 23.15
CA GLU A 8 -48.19 -11.57 23.52
C GLU A 8 -48.46 -12.02 24.96
N THR A 9 -47.85 -13.12 25.39
CA THR A 9 -47.97 -13.64 26.74
C THR A 9 -47.33 -12.69 27.75
N MET A 10 -46.12 -12.21 27.46
CA MET A 10 -45.40 -11.27 28.31
C MET A 10 -46.13 -9.93 28.45
N ASP A 11 -46.59 -9.35 27.34
CA ASP A 11 -47.29 -8.06 27.33
C ASP A 11 -48.59 -8.14 28.12
N ARG A 12 -49.33 -9.27 28.01
CA ARG A 12 -50.55 -9.49 28.79
C ARG A 12 -50.25 -9.56 30.29
N ILE A 13 -49.26 -10.36 30.68
CA ILE A 13 -48.91 -10.57 32.09
C ILE A 13 -48.49 -9.25 32.74
N LEU A 14 -47.63 -8.46 32.06
CA LEU A 14 -47.18 -7.14 32.57
C LEU A 14 -48.30 -6.09 32.57
N THR A 15 -49.27 -6.18 31.64
CA THR A 15 -50.41 -5.24 31.64
C THR A 15 -51.39 -5.52 32.79
N CYS A 16 -51.49 -6.77 33.26
CA CYS A 16 -52.41 -7.16 34.32
C CYS A 16 -51.91 -6.83 35.73
N ASP A 17 -50.66 -6.37 35.89
CA ASP A 17 -50.08 -5.94 37.18
C ASP A 17 -50.21 -7.00 38.30
N GLU A 18 -50.22 -8.28 37.93
CA GLU A 18 -50.48 -9.42 38.85
C GLU A 18 -49.28 -9.77 39.75
N PHE A 19 -48.20 -8.98 39.71
CA PHE A 19 -46.98 -9.27 40.45
C PHE A 19 -46.99 -8.61 41.83
N VAL A 20 -46.95 -9.45 42.87
CA VAL A 20 -46.85 -9.02 44.27
C VAL A 20 -45.42 -9.17 44.81
N ASP A 21 -44.54 -9.89 44.09
CA ASP A 21 -43.18 -10.23 44.53
C ASP A 21 -42.12 -9.94 43.43
N GLU A 22 -41.00 -9.35 43.84
CA GLU A 22 -39.86 -8.95 43.00
C GLU A 22 -39.15 -10.17 42.38
N GLN A 23 -39.15 -11.31 43.08
CA GLN A 23 -38.55 -12.55 42.55
C GLN A 23 -39.29 -13.10 41.33
N LEU A 24 -40.63 -13.07 41.36
CA LEU A 24 -41.46 -13.51 40.24
C LEU A 24 -41.27 -12.61 39.00
N PHE A 25 -41.01 -11.33 39.22
CA PHE A 25 -40.70 -10.39 38.15
C PHE A 25 -39.38 -10.74 37.47
N MET A 26 -38.32 -11.02 38.25
CA MET A 26 -37.01 -11.38 37.69
C MET A 26 -37.05 -12.71 36.94
N GLU A 27 -37.77 -13.72 37.45
CA GLU A 27 -37.97 -14.99 36.75
C GLU A 27 -38.66 -14.80 35.41
N LEU A 28 -39.66 -13.91 35.33
CA LEU A 28 -40.37 -13.61 34.08
C LEU A 28 -39.42 -13.10 32.97
N PHE A 29 -38.48 -12.22 33.31
CA PHE A 29 -37.50 -11.68 32.36
C PHE A 29 -36.43 -12.71 31.97
N GLU A 30 -36.11 -13.68 32.84
CA GLU A 30 -35.18 -14.77 32.52
C GLU A 30 -35.77 -15.77 31.51
N TYR A 31 -37.10 -15.95 31.49
CA TYR A 31 -37.81 -16.83 30.57
C TYR A 31 -38.45 -16.11 29.37
N ALA A 32 -38.20 -14.81 29.20
CA ALA A 32 -38.68 -14.05 28.05
C ALA A 32 -37.82 -14.30 26.81
N SER A 33 -38.45 -14.31 25.62
CA SER A 33 -37.70 -14.27 24.36
C SER A 33 -37.11 -12.87 24.10
N ASP A 34 -36.03 -12.80 23.32
CA ASP A 34 -35.40 -11.52 22.94
C ASP A 34 -36.42 -10.55 22.28
N GLU A 35 -37.30 -11.08 21.43
CA GLU A 35 -38.35 -10.30 20.77
C GLU A 35 -39.42 -9.77 21.75
N ALA A 36 -39.72 -10.53 22.81
CA ALA A 36 -40.62 -10.08 23.86
C ALA A 36 -39.99 -8.98 24.71
N LEU A 37 -38.70 -9.10 25.02
CA LEU A 37 -37.94 -8.09 25.76
C LEU A 37 -37.85 -6.78 24.99
N ASP A 38 -37.46 -6.82 23.72
CA ASP A 38 -37.40 -5.62 22.85
C ASP A 38 -38.75 -4.89 22.82
N TRP A 39 -39.85 -5.65 22.66
CA TRP A 39 -41.20 -5.09 22.70
C TRP A 39 -41.55 -4.41 24.02
N ILE A 40 -41.18 -5.02 25.16
CA ILE A 40 -41.41 -4.46 26.51
C ILE A 40 -40.65 -3.14 26.69
N TYR A 41 -39.36 -3.10 26.31
CA TYR A 41 -38.53 -1.90 26.45
C TYR A 41 -39.01 -0.75 25.55
N GLU A 42 -39.47 -1.06 24.34
CA GLU A 42 -40.05 -0.09 23.40
C GLU A 42 -41.40 0.46 23.89
N ASN A 43 -42.22 -0.36 24.55
CA ASN A 43 -43.58 -0.01 24.98
C ASN A 43 -43.71 0.24 26.48
N ARG A 44 -42.60 0.44 27.21
CA ARG A 44 -42.59 0.53 28.68
C ARG A 44 -43.54 1.58 29.26
N ALA A 45 -43.82 2.64 28.52
CA ALA A 45 -44.76 3.70 28.92
C ALA A 45 -46.21 3.19 29.10
N LYS A 46 -46.53 2.01 28.56
CA LYS A 46 -47.83 1.36 28.67
C LYS A 46 -48.06 0.71 30.05
N TYR A 47 -47.00 0.33 30.77
CA TYR A 47 -47.11 -0.42 32.02
C TYR A 47 -47.25 0.50 33.25
N SER A 48 -47.70 -0.08 34.36
CA SER A 48 -47.82 0.62 35.64
C SER A 48 -46.48 1.26 36.06
N GLU A 49 -46.52 2.31 36.88
CA GLU A 49 -45.30 2.93 37.41
C GLU A 49 -44.44 1.93 38.19
N HIS A 50 -45.09 1.02 38.92
CA HIS A 50 -44.43 -0.04 39.67
C HIS A 50 -43.60 -0.97 38.76
N ILE A 51 -44.19 -1.46 37.66
CA ILE A 51 -43.48 -2.30 36.68
C ILE A 51 -42.36 -1.53 35.98
N ARG A 52 -42.60 -0.27 35.62
CA ARG A 52 -41.56 0.58 35.00
C ARG A 52 -40.34 0.74 35.88
N MET A 53 -40.51 0.89 37.19
CA MET A 53 -39.40 0.99 38.16
C MET A 53 -38.50 -0.26 38.21
N PHE A 54 -38.99 -1.43 37.80
CA PHE A 54 -38.18 -2.65 37.69
C PHE A 54 -37.49 -2.81 36.33
N ILE A 55 -38.07 -2.24 35.27
CA ILE A 55 -37.52 -2.28 33.91
C ILE A 55 -36.38 -1.27 33.76
N GLU A 56 -36.59 -0.03 34.23
CA GLU A 56 -35.68 1.11 34.04
C GLU A 56 -34.23 0.89 34.54
N PRO A 57 -33.97 0.22 35.68
CA PRO A 57 -32.59 -0.06 36.12
C PRO A 57 -31.83 -1.01 35.18
N ASN A 58 -32.54 -1.87 34.43
CA ASN A 58 -31.94 -2.81 33.50
C ASN A 58 -31.59 -2.18 32.14
N ASP A 59 -32.11 -1.00 31.80
CA ASP A 59 -31.72 -0.22 30.61
C ASP A 59 -30.21 0.14 30.63
N PHE A 60 -29.62 0.23 31.82
CA PHE A 60 -28.22 0.63 32.03
C PHE A 60 -27.25 -0.55 32.23
N ARG A 61 -27.74 -1.80 32.22
CA ARG A 61 -26.85 -2.96 32.19
C ARG A 61 -26.22 -3.03 30.81
N ILE A 62 -24.96 -2.59 30.70
CA ILE A 62 -24.12 -2.84 29.53
C ILE A 62 -24.26 -4.33 29.21
N PRO A 63 -24.68 -4.72 27.98
CA PRO A 63 -24.87 -6.12 27.65
C PRO A 63 -23.56 -6.86 27.92
N LEU A 64 -23.58 -7.83 28.84
CA LEU A 64 -22.41 -8.65 29.16
C LEU A 64 -21.85 -9.34 27.90
N ASP A 65 -22.70 -9.55 26.89
CA ASP A 65 -22.30 -10.07 25.58
C ASP A 65 -21.41 -9.12 24.77
N LYS A 66 -21.49 -7.81 25.02
CA LYS A 66 -20.58 -6.80 24.45
C LYS A 66 -19.28 -6.66 25.25
N LEU A 67 -19.22 -7.20 26.48
CA LEU A 67 -18.05 -7.23 27.37
C LEU A 67 -17.32 -8.59 27.37
N LYS A 68 -17.76 -9.55 26.56
CA LYS A 68 -17.01 -10.81 26.35
C LYS A 68 -15.82 -10.53 25.43
N THR A 69 -14.67 -10.20 26.00
CA THR A 69 -13.38 -10.51 25.35
C THR A 69 -13.33 -12.03 25.15
N ARG A 70 -13.72 -12.48 23.96
CA ARG A 70 -13.59 -13.87 23.55
C ARG A 70 -12.11 -14.14 23.37
N VAL A 71 -11.48 -14.76 24.36
CA VAL A 71 -10.16 -15.36 24.20
C VAL A 71 -10.37 -16.57 23.29
N VAL A 72 -10.20 -16.36 21.99
CA VAL A 72 -10.17 -17.45 21.02
C VAL A 72 -8.72 -17.94 20.98
N GLU A 73 -8.52 -19.24 21.18
CA GLU A 73 -7.24 -19.87 20.88
C GLU A 73 -7.00 -19.75 19.37
N LEU A 74 -6.19 -18.77 18.98
CA LEU A 74 -5.80 -18.58 17.60
C LEU A 74 -5.00 -19.81 17.18
N THR A 75 -5.43 -20.43 16.11
CA THR A 75 -4.64 -21.48 15.45
C THR A 75 -3.32 -20.88 14.92
N ASP A 76 -2.26 -21.67 14.79
CA ASP A 76 -0.98 -21.23 14.22
C ASP A 76 -1.14 -20.50 12.87
N LYS A 77 -2.15 -20.88 12.10
CA LYS A 77 -2.50 -20.25 10.82
C LYS A 77 -3.00 -18.83 11.00
N GLU A 78 -3.83 -18.57 12.01
CA GLU A 78 -4.39 -17.25 12.30
C GLU A 78 -3.33 -16.33 12.91
N TRP A 79 -2.46 -16.88 13.77
CA TRP A 79 -1.29 -16.16 14.29
C TRP A 79 -0.39 -15.66 13.15
N ARG A 80 0.01 -16.54 12.22
CA ARG A 80 0.82 -16.16 11.07
C ARG A 80 0.15 -15.11 10.18
N ARG A 81 -1.17 -15.19 10.02
CA ARG A 81 -1.92 -14.19 9.25
C ARG A 81 -1.85 -12.83 9.92
N ILE A 82 -2.13 -12.76 11.21
CA ILE A 82 -2.13 -11.51 11.98
C ILE A 82 -0.72 -10.92 12.02
N GLU A 83 0.31 -11.74 12.18
CA GLU A 83 1.71 -11.32 12.17
C GLU A 83 2.08 -10.71 10.81
N LYS A 84 1.71 -11.37 9.71
CA LYS A 84 1.93 -10.84 8.36
C LYS A 84 1.16 -9.54 8.10
N GLU A 85 -0.09 -9.44 8.55
CA GLU A 85 -0.89 -8.21 8.44
C GLU A 85 -0.25 -7.05 9.22
N LYS A 86 0.27 -7.32 10.43
CA LYS A 86 1.00 -6.33 11.21
C LYS A 86 2.30 -5.90 10.55
N GLU A 87 3.09 -6.85 10.05
CA GLU A 87 4.33 -6.55 9.31
C GLU A 87 4.04 -5.68 8.08
N GLN A 88 2.97 -5.98 7.34
CA GLN A 88 2.54 -5.18 6.19
C GLN A 88 2.15 -3.76 6.59
N LEU A 89 1.36 -3.60 7.66
CA LEU A 89 0.99 -2.27 8.15
C LEU A 89 2.21 -1.44 8.57
N VAL A 90 3.18 -2.07 9.22
CA VAL A 90 4.45 -1.42 9.60
C VAL A 90 5.25 -1.02 8.37
N GLU A 91 5.37 -1.90 7.36
CA GLU A 91 6.10 -1.58 6.12
C GLU A 91 5.40 -0.47 5.32
N ASP A 92 4.06 -0.50 5.23
CA ASP A 92 3.29 0.54 4.55
C ASP A 92 3.46 1.91 5.23
N GLN A 93 3.57 1.93 6.55
CA GLN A 93 3.83 3.15 7.30
C GLN A 93 5.26 3.63 7.11
N PHE A 94 6.23 2.71 7.11
CA PHE A 94 7.62 3.02 6.77
C PHE A 94 7.73 3.63 5.37
N GLU A 95 7.06 3.07 4.36
CA GLU A 95 7.14 3.60 2.99
C GLU A 95 6.55 5.01 2.87
N LYS A 96 5.42 5.27 3.55
CA LYS A 96 4.84 6.63 3.60
C LYS A 96 5.79 7.64 4.22
N ASP A 97 6.46 7.27 5.31
CA ASP A 97 7.42 8.13 5.99
C ASP A 97 8.72 8.26 5.21
N TRP A 98 9.16 7.18 4.55
CA TRP A 98 10.33 7.17 3.69
C TRP A 98 10.15 8.11 2.51
N VAL A 99 8.99 8.13 1.83
CA VAL A 99 8.74 9.07 0.72
C VAL A 99 8.86 10.52 1.18
N LYS A 100 8.33 10.85 2.37
CA LYS A 100 8.48 12.19 2.96
C LYS A 100 9.93 12.50 3.30
N HIS A 101 10.62 11.58 3.96
CA HIS A 101 12.03 11.76 4.35
C HIS A 101 12.95 11.87 3.12
N ALA A 102 12.75 11.03 2.10
CA ALA A 102 13.52 11.03 0.87
C ALA A 102 13.46 12.38 0.16
N SER A 103 12.30 13.05 0.15
CA SER A 103 12.16 14.40 -0.43
C SER A 103 12.98 15.49 0.27
N THR A 104 13.45 15.24 1.50
CA THR A 104 14.30 16.18 2.25
C THR A 104 15.79 15.90 2.09
N LEU A 105 16.15 14.74 1.55
CA LEU A 105 17.53 14.36 1.31
C LEU A 105 18.02 15.03 0.03
N GLN A 106 19.31 15.38 0.04
CA GLN A 106 20.00 15.81 -1.16
C GLN A 106 20.37 14.60 -2.01
N ASP A 107 20.40 14.82 -3.32
CA ASP A 107 20.95 13.86 -4.27
C ASP A 107 22.42 13.56 -3.96
N ARG A 108 22.90 12.43 -4.50
CA ARG A 108 24.30 12.04 -4.40
C ARG A 108 25.19 13.14 -5.00
N ALA A 109 26.32 13.41 -4.36
CA ALA A 109 27.32 14.30 -4.92
C ALA A 109 27.89 13.75 -6.24
N LEU A 110 28.14 14.64 -7.20
CA LEU A 110 28.78 14.31 -8.47
C LEU A 110 30.20 13.77 -8.22
N CYS A 111 30.53 12.65 -8.87
CA CYS A 111 31.80 11.98 -8.72
C CYS A 111 32.38 11.58 -10.09
N GLU A 112 33.45 10.78 -10.07
CA GLU A 112 34.14 10.32 -11.28
C GLU A 112 33.24 9.55 -12.26
N VAL A 113 32.18 8.92 -11.78
CA VAL A 113 31.25 8.17 -12.65
C VAL A 113 30.39 9.13 -13.48
N ASP A 114 29.98 10.25 -12.89
CA ASP A 114 29.23 11.31 -13.57
C ASP A 114 30.11 12.02 -14.60
N SER A 115 31.37 12.33 -14.26
CA SER A 115 32.32 12.90 -15.23
C SER A 115 32.58 11.96 -16.42
N LYS A 116 32.65 10.65 -16.19
CA LYS A 116 32.79 9.67 -17.28
C LYS A 116 31.57 9.63 -18.19
N LEU A 117 30.38 9.85 -17.65
CA LEU A 117 29.15 9.95 -18.44
C LEU A 117 29.22 11.18 -19.35
N ASP A 118 29.59 12.34 -18.80
CA ASP A 118 29.77 13.58 -19.56
C ASP A 118 30.80 13.40 -20.69
N ASP A 119 31.98 12.84 -20.37
CA ASP A 119 33.04 12.55 -21.36
C ASP A 119 32.53 11.63 -22.50
N SER A 120 31.78 10.58 -22.14
CA SER A 120 31.24 9.61 -23.10
C SER A 120 30.17 10.24 -23.99
N TRP A 121 29.35 11.14 -23.43
CA TRP A 121 28.33 11.87 -24.17
C TRP A 121 28.96 12.86 -25.17
N GLU A 122 29.97 13.62 -24.74
CA GLU A 122 30.73 14.51 -25.63
C GLU A 122 31.39 13.72 -26.78
N LYS A 123 31.96 12.56 -26.48
CA LYS A 123 32.55 11.67 -27.49
C LYS A 123 31.50 11.19 -28.49
N PHE A 124 30.31 10.81 -28.03
CA PHE A 124 29.20 10.40 -28.90
C PHE A 124 28.72 11.54 -29.79
N CYS A 125 28.46 12.72 -29.23
CA CYS A 125 28.03 13.90 -29.96
C CYS A 125 29.06 14.31 -31.01
N SER A 126 30.34 14.40 -30.65
CA SER A 126 31.41 14.77 -31.59
C SER A 126 31.60 13.74 -32.71
N THR A 127 31.35 12.45 -32.44
CA THR A 127 31.44 11.40 -33.47
C THR A 127 30.25 11.47 -34.43
N LYS A 128 29.04 11.73 -33.92
CA LYS A 128 27.87 12.01 -34.76
C LYS A 128 28.06 13.24 -35.62
N GLU A 129 28.58 14.33 -35.06
CA GLU A 129 28.85 15.56 -35.80
C GLU A 129 29.87 15.34 -36.94
N LYS A 130 30.93 14.57 -36.69
CA LYS A 130 31.90 14.17 -37.74
C LYS A 130 31.23 13.40 -38.88
N TYR A 131 30.28 12.51 -38.56
CA TYR A 131 29.54 11.76 -39.57
C TYR A 131 28.58 12.67 -40.36
N THR A 132 27.85 13.56 -39.69
CA THR A 132 26.97 14.54 -40.34
C THR A 132 27.77 15.45 -41.29
N ASN A 133 28.89 15.99 -40.82
CA ASN A 133 29.79 16.81 -41.63
C ASN A 133 30.35 16.02 -42.83
N TYR A 134 30.54 14.70 -42.70
CA TYR A 134 31.01 13.86 -43.81
C TYR A 134 29.95 13.66 -44.90
N ILE A 135 28.70 13.43 -44.52
CA ILE A 135 27.60 13.19 -45.48
C ILE A 135 27.10 14.47 -46.15
N GLU A 136 27.24 15.62 -45.48
CA GLU A 136 26.84 16.93 -46.01
C GLU A 136 27.86 17.52 -46.99
N GLN A 137 29.10 17.01 -46.98
CA GLN A 137 30.11 17.44 -47.95
C GLN A 137 29.66 17.08 -49.37
N PRO A 138 29.71 18.03 -50.33
CA PRO A 138 29.35 17.75 -51.71
C PRO A 138 30.24 16.63 -52.24
N ALA A 139 29.62 15.52 -52.65
CA ALA A 139 30.32 14.36 -53.15
C ALA A 139 31.31 14.79 -54.24
N THR A 140 32.60 14.65 -53.97
CA THR A 140 33.61 14.79 -55.02
C THR A 140 33.30 13.74 -56.08
N LYS A 141 32.92 14.17 -57.28
CA LYS A 141 32.54 13.28 -58.38
C LYS A 141 33.76 12.44 -58.81
N LYS A 142 34.04 11.36 -58.09
CA LYS A 142 35.01 10.35 -58.51
C LYS A 142 34.41 9.58 -59.68
N TYR A 143 35.18 9.46 -60.76
CA TYR A 143 34.76 8.69 -61.93
C TYR A 143 34.54 7.22 -61.53
N VAL A 144 33.31 6.72 -61.72
CA VAL A 144 32.97 5.32 -61.52
C VAL A 144 32.99 4.61 -62.87
N SER A 145 33.88 3.62 -63.00
CA SER A 145 34.00 2.82 -64.22
C SER A 145 32.69 2.03 -64.49
N PRO A 146 32.34 1.78 -65.76
CA PRO A 146 31.06 1.15 -66.12
C PRO A 146 30.81 -0.21 -65.44
N SER A 147 31.86 -0.98 -65.15
CA SER A 147 31.78 -2.28 -64.48
C SER A 147 31.44 -2.23 -62.98
N PHE A 148 31.53 -1.05 -62.37
CA PHE A 148 31.22 -0.82 -60.95
C PHE A 148 29.95 0.01 -60.74
N ARG A 149 29.31 0.50 -61.80
CA ARG A 149 28.01 1.20 -61.70
C ARG A 149 26.93 0.21 -61.26
N GLY A 150 26.21 0.53 -60.19
CA GLY A 150 25.14 -0.32 -59.65
C GLY A 150 25.59 -1.34 -58.61
N LYS A 151 26.90 -1.51 -58.38
CA LYS A 151 27.39 -2.18 -57.16
C LYS A 151 27.41 -1.17 -56.03
N GLN A 152 26.79 -1.48 -54.88
CA GLN A 152 26.91 -0.65 -53.68
C GLN A 152 28.41 -0.49 -53.36
N THR A 153 28.95 0.66 -53.69
CA THR A 153 30.27 1.09 -53.22
C THR A 153 29.99 1.80 -51.90
N SER A 154 29.83 1.01 -50.83
CA SER A 154 29.80 1.59 -49.49
C SER A 154 31.12 2.34 -49.28
N ASP A 155 30.99 3.63 -48.98
CA ASP A 155 32.15 4.46 -48.68
C ASP A 155 32.79 3.95 -47.39
N SER A 156 34.01 3.41 -47.47
CA SER A 156 34.68 2.76 -46.33
C SER A 156 34.77 3.68 -45.13
N ARG A 157 34.96 4.98 -45.37
CA ARG A 157 35.04 5.99 -44.30
C ARG A 157 33.69 6.28 -43.65
N ALA A 158 32.60 6.19 -44.41
CA ALA A 158 31.25 6.29 -43.84
C ALA A 158 30.90 5.05 -43.00
N VAL A 159 31.40 3.87 -43.38
CA VAL A 159 31.23 2.64 -42.59
C VAL A 159 32.01 2.74 -41.27
N GLU A 160 33.29 3.13 -41.33
CA GLU A 160 34.13 3.35 -40.13
C GLU A 160 33.49 4.36 -39.15
N LEU A 161 32.95 5.47 -39.67
CA LEU A 161 32.27 6.46 -38.83
C LEU A 161 30.99 5.92 -38.20
N LYS A 162 30.21 5.10 -38.90
CA LYS A 162 29.03 4.44 -38.33
C LYS A 162 29.41 3.47 -37.22
N GLU A 163 30.45 2.66 -37.43
CA GLU A 163 30.97 1.75 -36.40
C GLU A 163 31.47 2.52 -35.18
N ALA A 164 32.17 3.65 -35.38
CA ALA A 164 32.61 4.52 -34.30
C ALA A 164 31.45 5.13 -33.49
N ILE A 165 30.34 5.50 -34.16
CA ILE A 165 29.13 5.98 -33.47
C ILE A 165 28.56 4.86 -32.58
N VAL A 166 28.46 3.64 -33.09
CA VAL A 166 27.94 2.49 -32.32
C VAL A 166 28.83 2.20 -31.11
N LEU A 167 30.16 2.27 -31.26
CA LEU A 167 31.08 2.09 -30.13
C LEU A 167 30.90 3.20 -29.08
N ALA A 168 30.79 4.46 -29.50
CA ALA A 168 30.58 5.58 -28.59
C ALA A 168 29.20 5.51 -27.88
N GLU A 169 28.17 5.04 -28.57
CA GLU A 169 26.84 4.80 -27.99
C GLU A 169 26.90 3.72 -26.90
N ASN A 170 27.59 2.60 -27.18
CA ASN A 170 27.77 1.54 -26.19
C ASN A 170 28.57 2.02 -24.96
N GLU A 171 29.61 2.83 -25.17
CA GLU A 171 30.38 3.43 -24.06
C GLU A 171 29.51 4.36 -23.21
N TYR A 172 28.66 5.17 -23.84
CA TYR A 172 27.69 6.03 -23.16
C TYR A 172 26.67 5.21 -22.36
N ASP A 173 26.09 4.18 -22.95
CA ASP A 173 25.12 3.31 -22.27
C ASP A 173 25.73 2.61 -21.05
N LEU A 174 27.00 2.21 -21.13
CA LEU A 174 27.73 1.62 -20.01
C LEU A 174 27.99 2.65 -18.90
N ALA A 175 28.37 3.87 -19.27
CA ALA A 175 28.58 4.95 -18.30
C ALA A 175 27.25 5.34 -17.61
N GLN A 176 26.16 5.41 -18.37
CA GLN A 176 24.83 5.71 -17.84
C GLN A 176 24.39 4.66 -16.82
N LYS A 177 24.54 3.37 -17.15
CA LYS A 177 24.26 2.27 -16.20
C LYS A 177 25.11 2.35 -14.95
N ALA A 178 26.36 2.81 -15.05
CA ALA A 178 27.22 2.97 -13.90
C ALA A 178 26.72 4.08 -12.95
N VAL A 179 26.22 5.20 -13.50
CA VAL A 179 25.58 6.27 -12.71
C VAL A 179 24.30 5.77 -12.05
N GLU A 180 23.43 5.08 -12.81
CA GLU A 180 22.18 4.51 -12.28
C GLU A 180 22.44 3.57 -11.09
N ASN A 181 23.45 2.69 -11.22
CA ASN A 181 23.85 1.79 -10.13
C ASN A 181 24.38 2.55 -8.90
N ALA A 182 25.13 3.63 -9.10
CA ALA A 182 25.66 4.45 -8.01
C ALA A 182 24.54 5.18 -7.25
N ASP A 183 23.55 5.69 -7.99
CA ASP A 183 22.39 6.36 -7.41
C ASP A 183 21.49 5.38 -6.67
N GLU A 184 21.22 4.21 -7.25
CA GLU A 184 20.46 3.14 -6.58
C GLU A 184 21.15 2.72 -5.28
N PHE A 185 22.48 2.54 -5.30
CA PHE A 185 23.24 2.21 -4.10
C PHE A 185 23.14 3.31 -3.02
N TYR A 186 23.25 4.57 -3.42
CA TYR A 186 23.11 5.72 -2.50
C TYR A 186 21.73 5.74 -1.82
N TRP A 187 20.66 5.64 -2.62
CA TRP A 187 19.29 5.66 -2.10
C TRP A 187 18.98 4.45 -1.22
N ASN A 188 19.44 3.26 -1.61
CA ASN A 188 19.30 2.05 -0.79
C ASN A 188 20.05 2.15 0.54
N ASN A 189 21.24 2.74 0.54
CA ASN A 189 21.97 2.98 1.78
C ASN A 189 21.24 4.00 2.67
N LYS A 190 20.75 5.12 2.11
CA LYS A 190 19.96 6.11 2.86
C LYS A 190 18.68 5.54 3.42
N ARG A 191 17.98 4.70 2.64
CA ARG A 191 16.78 3.98 3.08
C ARG A 191 17.10 3.04 4.25
N SER A 192 18.22 2.32 4.15
CA SER A 192 18.67 1.40 5.21
C SER A 192 19.10 2.13 6.48
N GLU A 193 19.77 3.28 6.34
CA GLU A 193 20.12 4.17 7.46
C GLU A 193 18.87 4.69 8.15
N TYR A 194 17.89 5.20 7.39
CA TYR A 194 16.62 5.68 7.93
C TYR A 194 15.84 4.56 8.63
N ARG A 195 15.79 3.36 8.05
CA ARG A 195 15.10 2.21 8.66
C ARG A 195 15.67 1.81 10.03
N LYS A 196 16.96 2.04 10.28
CA LYS A 196 17.58 1.75 11.60
C LYS A 196 17.17 2.75 12.68
N THR A 197 16.89 4.00 12.31
CA THR A 197 16.51 5.06 13.25
C THR A 197 15.02 5.36 13.24
N TRP A 198 14.27 4.77 12.30
CA TRP A 198 12.84 4.93 12.17
C TRP A 198 12.13 4.24 13.34
N LEU A 199 11.29 5.03 14.01
CA LEU A 199 10.33 4.57 14.98
C LEU A 199 8.94 4.83 14.37
N PRO A 200 8.05 3.84 14.32
CA PRO A 200 6.68 4.07 13.85
C PRO A 200 6.04 5.17 14.69
N SER A 201 5.53 6.21 14.04
CA SER A 201 4.67 7.17 14.73
C SER A 201 3.38 6.45 15.11
N MET A 202 3.16 6.19 16.41
CA MET A 202 1.89 5.64 16.91
C MET A 202 0.74 6.59 16.67
#